data_AF-A0AAN7TVG7-F1
#
_entry.id   AF-A0AAN7TVG7-F1
#
_cell.length_a   1.000
_cell.length_b   1.000
_cell.length_c   1.000
_cell.angle_alpha   90.00
_cell.angle_beta   90.00
_cell.angle_gamma   90.00
#
_symmetry.space_group_name_H-M   'P 1'
#
loop_
_entity.id
_entity.type
_entity.pdbx_description
1 polymer ?
#
loop_
_entity_poly.entity_id
_entity_poly.type
_entity_poly.pdbx_seq_one_letter_code
_entity_poly.pdbx_strand_id
1 'polypeptide(L)'
;MENNNNDNNNNNNNIDEYESNEPKEKCGVFAIYAPELDVSRIAFFGLVALQHRGQESCGIATYDEFQSVHVETGMGLVNQVFNETNLKPLKGKMAIGHTRYSTAGKSTIVNAQPVIVQTLHGQIGIVQNGNLTTAKTLRKELMQKGVGFFIDSDVEVITQLLSNNPEGCDPHKPNWENRIAHFMSKAEAAYALCLMTPNGIYGVRDSLGMRPLCLGSLDVPCKDDPTKTITRYVLASESCAIGTIGAKFIRDVRPGEIVHINENGITSFIGRSPSDNPALCVFEYVYFSRPDSSMEGQLIHIVRQRMGETLARESPPPQSCSNQDSIVIGVPDSSLPAAIGYAKQSGIPFTEGLTKNRYIHRTFIQPSDHLRQQGIKLKFNPLTENIQGKKVILIDDSIVRANTIKALIKLIRGAGATEIHVRISSPPVLHPCYMGIDMATHDQLIGHNRTIEEIRQYIGAESLQYLSLEGLMKSVTVGIKPQSESQSIPCFLNSSPTTPRVKINENNQKHCVACFTGDYPCSLDF
;
A
#
# COMPACT_ATOMS: atom_id res chain seq x y z
N MET A 1 -34.29 20.90 -57.28
CA MET A 1 -33.38 19.89 -57.85
C MET A 1 -32.03 20.14 -57.20
N GLU A 2 -31.53 19.35 -56.26
CA GLU A 2 -31.85 18.03 -55.71
C GLU A 2 -31.31 17.99 -54.27
N ASN A 3 -32.04 17.29 -53.37
CA ASN A 3 -31.57 16.30 -52.39
C ASN A 3 -30.39 16.63 -51.43
N ASN A 4 -30.32 16.18 -50.18
CA ASN A 4 -31.07 15.16 -49.45
C ASN A 4 -30.70 15.21 -47.96
N ASN A 5 -31.65 14.78 -47.14
CA ASN A 5 -31.53 13.93 -45.96
C ASN A 5 -30.55 14.28 -44.82
N ASN A 6 -31.19 14.59 -43.69
CA ASN A 6 -30.74 14.25 -42.34
C ASN A 6 -30.28 12.79 -42.26
N ASP A 7 -29.03 12.59 -41.84
CA ASP A 7 -28.62 11.41 -41.10
C ASP A 7 -27.86 11.86 -39.84
N ASN A 8 -28.47 11.54 -38.70
CA ASN A 8 -27.87 11.63 -37.37
C ASN A 8 -26.66 10.70 -37.29
N ASN A 9 -25.45 11.24 -37.18
CA ASN A 9 -24.29 10.46 -36.73
C ASN A 9 -23.89 10.91 -35.31
N ASN A 10 -24.39 10.14 -34.35
CA ASN A 10 -23.81 9.99 -33.02
C ASN A 10 -22.39 9.43 -33.15
N ASN A 11 -21.38 10.30 -33.16
CA ASN A 11 -20.00 9.89 -32.90
C ASN A 11 -19.70 10.05 -31.40
N ASN A 12 -20.18 9.07 -30.62
CA ASN A 12 -19.64 8.76 -29.29
C ASN A 12 -18.22 8.20 -29.45
N ASN A 13 -17.23 9.07 -29.59
CA ASN A 13 -15.84 8.68 -29.39
C ASN A 13 -15.55 8.66 -27.88
N ASN A 14 -15.82 7.50 -27.26
CA ASN A 14 -15.27 7.14 -25.95
C ASN A 14 -13.75 7.07 -26.06
N ILE A 15 -13.08 8.16 -25.70
CA ILE A 15 -11.62 8.22 -25.58
C ILE A 15 -11.29 7.76 -24.16
N ASP A 16 -10.98 6.47 -24.01
CA ASP A 16 -10.53 5.88 -22.76
C ASP A 16 -9.27 6.60 -22.27
N GLU A 17 -9.34 7.28 -21.12
CA GLU A 17 -8.17 7.69 -20.35
C GLU A 17 -7.37 6.45 -19.97
N TYR A 18 -6.16 6.29 -20.52
CA TYR A 18 -5.22 5.27 -20.05
C TYR A 18 -4.59 5.71 -18.72
N GLU A 19 -5.38 5.73 -17.66
CA GLU A 19 -4.86 5.64 -16.31
C GLU A 19 -4.04 4.35 -16.14
N SER A 20 -3.03 4.35 -15.28
CA SER A 20 -2.24 3.15 -14.97
C SER A 20 -3.16 1.98 -14.55
N ASN A 21 -3.12 0.88 -15.31
CA ASN A 21 -4.08 -0.24 -15.31
C ASN A 21 -3.77 -1.37 -14.29
N GLU A 22 -2.90 -1.11 -13.32
CA GLU A 22 -2.60 -1.99 -12.17
C GLU A 22 -3.44 -1.54 -10.96
N PRO A 23 -3.71 -2.39 -9.95
CA PRO A 23 -4.21 -1.90 -8.67
C PRO A 23 -3.27 -0.80 -8.18
N LYS A 24 -3.81 0.37 -7.92
CA LYS A 24 -2.99 1.54 -7.63
C LYS A 24 -2.68 1.60 -6.13
N GLU A 25 -1.46 2.05 -5.82
CA GLU A 25 -0.80 1.95 -4.51
C GLU A 25 -1.61 2.61 -3.38
N LYS A 26 -1.27 2.26 -2.14
CA LYS A 26 -1.79 2.91 -0.92
C LYS A 26 -0.68 3.69 -0.29
N CYS A 27 -1.00 4.82 0.31
CA CYS A 27 -0.05 5.72 0.91
C CYS A 27 1.02 5.05 1.80
N GLY A 28 2.23 5.60 1.81
CA GLY A 28 3.26 5.26 2.79
C GLY A 28 3.21 6.24 3.95
N VAL A 29 3.26 5.73 5.19
CA VAL A 29 3.46 6.55 6.39
C VAL A 29 4.84 6.27 6.99
N PHE A 30 5.46 7.33 7.52
CA PHE A 30 6.74 7.28 8.20
C PHE A 30 6.71 8.22 9.41
N ALA A 31 7.35 7.85 10.51
CA ALA A 31 7.58 8.71 11.65
C ALA A 31 8.88 8.37 12.38
N ILE A 32 9.56 9.38 12.91
CA ILE A 32 10.78 9.21 13.70
C ILE A 32 10.83 10.22 14.86
N TYR A 33 11.19 9.73 16.04
CA TYR A 33 11.56 10.57 17.18
C TYR A 33 13.06 10.41 17.41
N ALA A 34 13.86 11.44 17.12
CA ALA A 34 15.31 11.43 17.28
C ALA A 34 15.85 12.87 17.43
N PRO A 35 15.71 13.50 18.61
CA PRO A 35 16.17 14.88 18.87
C PRO A 35 17.65 15.12 18.60
N GLU A 36 18.45 14.06 18.52
CA GLU A 36 19.88 14.07 18.23
C GLU A 36 20.21 14.24 16.75
N LEU A 37 19.25 13.97 15.85
CA LEU A 37 19.49 13.88 14.41
C LEU A 37 18.67 14.90 13.63
N ASP A 38 19.03 15.05 12.36
CA ASP A 38 18.18 15.72 11.39
C ASP A 38 17.02 14.82 10.95
N VAL A 39 15.92 14.91 11.71
CA VAL A 39 14.71 14.12 11.47
C VAL A 39 14.05 14.40 10.12
N SER A 40 14.25 15.59 9.53
CA SER A 40 13.69 15.92 8.21
C SER A 40 14.37 15.16 7.08
N ARG A 41 15.71 15.09 7.12
CA ARG A 41 16.51 14.32 6.14
C ARG A 41 16.30 12.82 6.31
N ILE A 42 16.14 12.35 7.55
CA ILE A 42 15.81 10.94 7.79
C ILE A 42 14.41 10.60 7.25
N ALA A 43 13.42 11.46 7.51
CA ALA A 43 12.08 11.29 6.95
C ALA A 43 12.11 11.29 5.42
N PHE A 44 12.89 12.17 4.79
CA PHE A 44 13.10 12.18 3.35
C PHE A 44 13.57 10.80 2.82
N PHE A 45 14.64 10.23 3.39
CA PHE A 45 15.13 8.91 2.95
C PHE A 45 14.14 7.77 3.26
N GLY A 46 13.44 7.85 4.40
CA GLY A 46 12.35 6.93 4.72
C GLY A 46 11.22 6.95 3.68
N LEU A 47 10.84 8.15 3.20
CA LEU A 47 9.81 8.29 2.16
C LEU A 47 10.31 7.89 0.77
N VAL A 48 11.57 8.13 0.42
CA VAL A 48 12.17 7.59 -0.81
C VAL A 48 12.05 6.06 -0.84
N ALA A 49 12.27 5.39 0.29
CA ALA A 49 12.10 3.94 0.40
C ALA A 49 10.63 3.48 0.29
N LEU A 50 9.67 4.36 0.58
CA LEU A 50 8.22 4.13 0.45
C LEU A 50 7.62 4.80 -0.79
N GLN A 51 8.43 5.18 -1.79
CA GLN A 51 7.92 5.87 -2.98
C GLN A 51 6.97 4.97 -3.80
N HIS A 52 7.15 3.64 -3.74
CA HIS A 52 6.24 2.63 -4.30
C HIS A 52 4.93 2.47 -3.52
N ARG A 53 4.64 3.37 -2.60
CA ARG A 53 3.33 3.47 -1.94
C ARG A 53 2.55 4.71 -2.38
N GLY A 54 3.17 5.63 -3.11
CA GLY A 54 2.46 6.80 -3.58
C GLY A 54 3.36 7.71 -4.37
N GLN A 55 2.93 8.09 -5.57
CA GLN A 55 3.71 8.89 -6.51
C GLN A 55 3.00 10.20 -6.92
N GLU A 56 1.85 10.50 -6.30
CA GLU A 56 1.03 11.66 -6.69
C GLU A 56 1.36 12.91 -5.88
N SER A 57 1.62 12.75 -4.59
CA SER A 57 2.11 13.83 -3.72
C SER A 57 2.87 13.24 -2.54
N CYS A 58 3.63 14.07 -1.86
CA CYS A 58 4.30 13.71 -0.63
C CYS A 58 4.43 14.92 0.30
N GLY A 59 4.71 14.65 1.56
CA GLY A 59 4.84 15.69 2.57
C GLY A 59 5.68 15.24 3.76
N ILE A 60 6.34 16.20 4.40
CA ILE A 60 7.07 16.03 5.66
C ILE A 60 6.62 17.14 6.60
N ALA A 61 6.35 16.77 7.85
CA ALA A 61 6.17 17.72 8.93
C ALA A 61 7.11 17.39 10.08
N THR A 62 7.70 18.42 10.68
CA THR A 62 8.57 18.31 11.85
C THR A 62 8.02 19.13 13.01
N TYR A 63 8.36 18.73 14.22
CA TYR A 63 7.94 19.42 15.43
C TYR A 63 9.17 19.94 16.18
N ASP A 64 9.26 21.26 16.32
CA ASP A 64 10.42 21.91 16.92
C ASP A 64 10.39 21.96 18.46
N GLU A 65 11.48 22.46 19.02
CA GLU A 65 11.66 22.66 20.46
C GLU A 65 10.79 23.78 21.03
N PHE A 66 10.28 24.67 20.17
CA PHE A 66 9.38 25.79 20.51
C PHE A 66 7.90 25.45 20.35
N GLN A 67 7.59 24.15 20.25
CA GLN A 67 6.22 23.64 20.11
C GLN A 67 5.50 24.05 18.83
N SER A 68 6.25 24.30 17.75
CA SER A 68 5.72 24.64 16.44
C SER A 68 5.94 23.53 15.43
N VAL A 69 4.95 23.33 14.56
CA VAL A 69 5.01 22.40 13.43
C VAL A 69 5.47 23.14 12.17
N HIS A 70 6.52 22.61 11.54
CA HIS A 70 6.94 23.01 10.19
C HIS A 70 6.47 21.95 9.22
N VAL A 71 5.88 22.35 8.09
CA VAL A 71 5.33 21.42 7.10
C VAL A 71 5.68 21.87 5.70
N GLU A 72 6.05 20.91 4.87
CA GLU A 72 6.24 21.08 3.43
C GLU A 72 5.53 19.93 2.73
N THR A 73 4.63 20.25 1.79
CA THR A 73 3.91 19.28 0.96
C THR A 73 4.02 19.68 -0.51
N GLY A 74 4.01 18.70 -1.41
CA GLY A 74 4.12 18.95 -2.85
C GLY A 74 3.51 17.83 -3.69
N MET A 75 3.17 18.18 -4.93
CA MET A 75 2.75 17.20 -5.95
C MET A 75 3.97 16.55 -6.59
N GLY A 76 3.88 15.26 -6.87
CA GLY A 76 4.91 14.47 -7.52
C GLY A 76 5.71 13.58 -6.57
N LEU A 77 6.89 13.17 -7.03
CA LEU A 77 7.78 12.27 -6.33
C LEU A 77 8.54 12.98 -5.19
N VAL A 78 8.99 12.23 -4.19
CA VAL A 78 9.74 12.73 -3.02
C VAL A 78 10.97 13.53 -3.43
N ASN A 79 11.72 13.05 -4.42
CA ASN A 79 12.91 13.73 -4.94
C ASN A 79 12.61 14.94 -5.84
N GLN A 80 11.36 15.14 -6.26
CA GLN A 80 10.92 16.32 -7.01
C GLN A 80 10.40 17.40 -6.07
N VAL A 81 9.72 16.98 -5.00
CA VAL A 81 9.13 17.89 -4.01
C VAL A 81 10.20 18.44 -3.07
N PHE A 82 11.10 17.59 -2.56
CA PHE A 82 12.07 18.00 -1.55
C PHE A 82 13.46 18.24 -2.14
N ASN A 83 14.07 19.35 -1.73
CA ASN A 83 15.44 19.72 -1.99
C ASN A 83 16.06 20.37 -0.74
N GLU A 84 17.36 20.67 -0.78
CA GLU A 84 18.05 21.26 0.38
C GLU A 84 17.45 22.59 0.86
N THR A 85 16.81 23.35 -0.03
CA THR A 85 16.22 24.66 0.30
C THR A 85 14.95 24.53 1.13
N ASN A 86 14.05 23.60 0.79
CA ASN A 86 12.78 23.43 1.50
C ASN A 86 12.81 22.36 2.60
N LEU A 87 13.83 21.50 2.65
CA LEU A 87 14.08 20.64 3.82
C LEU A 87 14.70 21.42 4.99
N LYS A 88 15.61 22.37 4.72
CA LYS A 88 16.34 23.13 5.75
C LYS A 88 15.45 23.84 6.80
N PRO A 89 14.26 24.38 6.45
CA PRO A 89 13.33 24.96 7.42
C PRO A 89 12.64 23.92 8.33
N LEU A 90 12.56 22.66 7.92
CA LEU A 90 11.87 21.59 8.64
C LEU A 90 12.71 21.09 9.83
N LYS A 91 12.94 21.95 10.81
CA LYS A 91 13.70 21.59 12.02
C LYS A 91 12.79 20.93 13.04
N GLY A 92 13.35 20.02 13.84
CA GLY A 92 12.63 19.50 14.99
C GLY A 92 13.24 18.27 15.64
N LYS A 93 12.60 17.84 16.73
CA LYS A 93 12.96 16.63 17.48
C LYS A 93 12.35 15.35 16.92
N MET A 94 11.32 15.52 16.10
CA MET A 94 10.54 14.44 15.53
C MET A 94 9.95 14.86 14.18
N ALA A 95 9.70 13.88 13.33
CA ALA A 95 9.12 14.07 12.01
C ALA A 95 8.07 13.01 11.72
N ILE A 96 7.06 13.40 10.94
CA ILE A 96 6.16 12.49 10.23
C ILE A 96 6.22 12.78 8.74
N GLY A 97 6.03 11.75 7.93
CA GLY A 97 6.11 11.84 6.48
C GLY A 97 5.08 10.96 5.80
N HIS A 98 4.71 11.35 4.58
CA HIS A 98 3.73 10.64 3.79
C HIS A 98 4.07 10.62 2.30
N THR A 99 3.85 9.48 1.64
CA THR A 99 3.73 9.37 0.19
C THR A 99 2.28 9.06 -0.14
N ARG A 100 1.65 9.81 -1.04
CA ARG A 100 0.23 9.70 -1.35
C ARG A 100 -0.01 9.04 -2.69
N TYR A 101 -1.01 8.18 -2.67
CA TYR A 101 -1.80 7.83 -3.84
C TYR A 101 -3.25 8.22 -3.56
N SER A 102 -3.97 8.79 -4.52
CA SER A 102 -5.39 9.12 -4.32
C SER A 102 -6.25 7.86 -4.32
N THR A 103 -6.53 7.31 -3.12
CA THR A 103 -7.56 6.27 -2.92
C THR A 103 -8.94 6.86 -2.66
N ALA A 104 -8.96 8.06 -2.07
CA ALA A 104 -10.14 8.90 -1.86
C ALA A 104 -9.74 10.37 -2.05
N GLY A 105 -10.70 11.17 -2.50
CA GLY A 105 -10.49 12.57 -2.86
C GLY A 105 -9.72 12.76 -4.17
N LYS A 106 -9.74 13.98 -4.70
CA LYS A 106 -9.03 14.33 -5.94
C LYS A 106 -7.50 14.30 -5.76
N SER A 107 -6.77 14.12 -6.86
CA SER A 107 -5.31 14.27 -6.86
C SER A 107 -4.93 15.75 -6.91
N THR A 108 -5.04 16.42 -5.77
CA THR A 108 -4.72 17.84 -5.60
C THR A 108 -3.83 18.05 -4.39
N ILE A 109 -3.05 19.14 -4.42
CA ILE A 109 -2.14 19.50 -3.33
C ILE A 109 -2.85 19.67 -1.99
N VAL A 110 -4.10 20.13 -2.00
CA VAL A 110 -4.95 20.29 -0.80
C VAL A 110 -5.14 18.97 -0.06
N ASN A 111 -5.09 17.83 -0.78
CA ASN A 111 -5.24 16.50 -0.20
C ASN A 111 -3.88 15.85 0.15
N ALA A 112 -2.75 16.54 -0.06
CA ALA A 112 -1.44 16.05 0.36
C ALA A 112 -1.35 16.04 1.89
N GLN A 113 -0.78 14.97 2.44
CA GLN A 113 -0.51 14.83 3.88
C GLN A 113 0.99 15.08 4.14
N PRO A 114 1.42 15.47 5.37
CA PRO A 114 0.66 15.52 6.62
C PRO A 114 -0.42 16.60 6.70
N VAL A 115 -1.50 16.33 7.44
CA VAL A 115 -2.51 17.35 7.81
C VAL A 115 -2.19 17.88 9.21
N ILE A 116 -2.11 19.20 9.33
CA ILE A 116 -1.79 19.91 10.58
C ILE A 116 -3.03 20.64 11.09
N VAL A 117 -3.32 20.53 12.38
CA VAL A 117 -4.39 21.29 13.03
C VAL A 117 -3.93 21.87 14.36
N GLN A 118 -4.43 23.05 14.69
CA GLN A 118 -4.31 23.63 16.02
C GLN A 118 -5.38 23.05 16.94
N THR A 119 -4.97 22.53 18.10
CA THR A 119 -5.88 22.08 19.14
C THR A 119 -5.71 22.90 20.42
N LEU A 120 -6.57 22.68 21.42
CA LEU A 120 -6.40 23.22 22.77
C LEU A 120 -5.07 22.76 23.42
N HIS A 121 -4.55 21.61 22.97
CA HIS A 121 -3.36 20.94 23.53
C HIS A 121 -2.15 21.08 22.61
N GLY A 122 -2.09 22.14 21.80
CA GLY A 122 -1.00 22.41 20.85
C GLY A 122 -1.30 21.94 19.42
N GLN A 123 -0.34 22.17 18.53
CA GLN A 123 -0.43 21.70 17.15
C GLN A 123 -0.25 20.20 17.09
N ILE A 124 -1.05 19.54 16.25
CA ILE A 124 -0.86 18.12 15.92
C ILE A 124 -0.72 17.95 14.41
N GLY A 125 0.05 16.94 14.02
CA GLY A 125 0.20 16.52 12.62
C GLY A 125 -0.16 15.06 12.44
N ILE A 126 -0.86 14.72 11.36
CA ILE A 126 -1.33 13.35 11.11
C ILE A 126 -0.98 12.92 9.68
N VAL A 127 -0.52 11.68 9.56
CA VAL A 127 -0.40 10.95 8.30
C VAL A 127 -1.12 9.60 8.40
N GLN A 128 -1.72 9.16 7.30
CA GLN A 128 -2.63 8.02 7.27
C GLN A 128 -2.47 7.19 6.00
N ASN A 129 -2.37 5.88 6.18
CA ASN A 129 -2.53 4.88 5.14
C ASN A 129 -3.80 4.06 5.40
N GLY A 130 -4.81 4.19 4.55
CA GLY A 130 -6.05 3.40 4.62
C GLY A 130 -7.27 4.17 4.12
N ASN A 131 -8.46 3.72 4.50
CA ASN A 131 -9.74 4.37 4.19
C ASN A 131 -10.76 4.05 5.30
N LEU A 132 -11.50 5.05 5.76
CA LEU A 132 -12.54 4.88 6.76
C LEU A 132 -13.89 4.72 6.08
N THR A 133 -14.54 3.57 6.23
CA THR A 133 -15.89 3.38 5.69
C THR A 133 -16.90 4.30 6.36
N THR A 134 -16.67 4.66 7.63
CA THR A 134 -17.51 5.58 8.40
C THR A 134 -17.20 7.07 8.14
N ALA A 135 -16.27 7.42 7.25
CA ALA A 135 -15.82 8.80 7.03
C ALA A 135 -16.97 9.77 6.73
N LYS A 136 -17.89 9.40 5.81
CA LYS A 136 -19.03 10.25 5.42
C LYS A 136 -19.95 10.53 6.61
N THR A 137 -20.27 9.49 7.38
CA THR A 137 -21.13 9.56 8.57
C THR A 137 -20.50 10.46 9.63
N LEU A 138 -19.22 10.21 9.97
CA LEU A 138 -18.47 10.99 10.95
C LEU A 138 -18.28 12.46 10.53
N ARG A 139 -18.04 12.71 9.24
CA ARG A 139 -17.98 14.07 8.68
C ARG A 139 -19.30 14.80 8.89
N LYS A 140 -20.43 14.16 8.60
CA LYS A 140 -21.76 14.75 8.80
C LYS A 140 -22.04 15.06 10.27
N GLU A 141 -21.71 14.15 11.18
CA GLU A 141 -21.84 14.39 12.64
C GLU A 141 -21.02 15.60 13.10
N LEU A 142 -19.80 15.75 12.60
CA LEU A 142 -18.93 16.89 12.92
C LEU A 142 -19.46 18.19 12.32
N MET A 143 -19.93 18.17 11.07
CA MET A 143 -20.54 19.35 10.43
C MET A 143 -21.80 19.82 11.16
N GLN A 144 -22.62 18.90 11.67
CA GLN A 144 -23.80 19.24 12.48
C GLN A 144 -23.42 19.91 13.81
N LYS A 145 -22.20 19.68 14.31
CA LYS A 145 -21.63 20.35 15.49
C LYS A 145 -20.92 21.67 15.15
N GLY A 146 -20.97 22.12 13.89
CA GLY A 146 -20.36 23.36 13.42
C GLY A 146 -18.88 23.24 13.01
N VAL A 147 -18.35 22.02 12.84
CA VAL A 147 -16.97 21.82 12.37
C VAL A 147 -16.90 22.00 10.85
N GLY A 148 -16.05 22.92 10.40
CA GLY A 148 -15.74 23.12 8.98
C GLY A 148 -14.69 22.15 8.47
N PHE A 149 -14.77 21.82 7.18
CA PHE A 149 -13.81 20.97 6.48
C PHE A 149 -13.27 21.70 5.25
N PHE A 150 -11.98 21.53 4.97
CA PHE A 150 -11.29 22.14 3.83
C PHE A 150 -10.80 21.09 2.82
N ILE A 151 -10.45 19.90 3.31
CA ILE A 151 -9.85 18.80 2.56
C ILE A 151 -10.94 17.77 2.26
N ASP A 152 -10.86 17.14 1.09
CA ASP A 152 -11.78 16.06 0.72
C ASP A 152 -11.13 14.70 0.94
N SER A 153 -10.74 14.44 2.19
CA SER A 153 -10.04 13.22 2.59
C SER A 153 -10.37 12.83 4.03
N ASP A 154 -10.44 11.52 4.28
CA ASP A 154 -10.76 10.94 5.59
C ASP A 154 -9.79 11.40 6.69
N VAL A 155 -8.54 11.73 6.34
CA VAL A 155 -7.55 12.21 7.31
C VAL A 155 -7.99 13.49 8.02
N GLU A 156 -8.75 14.38 7.36
CA GLU A 156 -9.29 15.57 8.03
C GLU A 156 -10.39 15.18 9.04
N VAL A 157 -11.22 14.19 8.71
CA VAL A 157 -12.22 13.64 9.65
C VAL A 157 -11.52 13.07 10.88
N ILE A 158 -10.43 12.30 10.71
CA ILE A 158 -9.62 11.77 11.81
C ILE A 158 -9.08 12.93 12.67
N THR A 159 -8.50 13.92 12.01
CA THR A 159 -7.88 15.08 12.66
C THR A 159 -8.89 15.87 13.50
N GLN A 160 -10.10 16.09 12.97
CA GLN A 160 -11.18 16.78 13.69
C GLN A 160 -11.76 15.94 14.83
N LEU A 161 -11.82 14.61 14.69
CA LEU A 161 -12.22 13.72 15.79
C LEU A 161 -11.23 13.77 16.96
N LEU A 162 -9.93 13.72 16.67
CA LEU A 162 -8.88 13.78 17.69
C LEU A 162 -8.80 15.14 18.38
N SER A 163 -9.14 16.22 17.65
CA SER A 163 -9.20 17.57 18.22
C SER A 163 -10.32 17.75 19.25
N ASN A 164 -11.38 16.95 19.14
CA ASN A 164 -12.50 16.97 20.08
C ASN A 164 -12.22 16.12 21.33
N ASN A 165 -12.66 16.60 22.49
CA ASN A 165 -12.58 15.84 23.74
C ASN A 165 -13.59 14.67 23.73
N PRO A 166 -13.16 13.44 24.06
CA PRO A 166 -14.07 12.38 24.40
C PRO A 166 -14.89 12.74 25.66
N GLU A 167 -16.12 12.26 25.73
CA GLU A 167 -16.95 12.41 26.93
C GLU A 167 -16.29 11.72 28.13
N GLY A 168 -16.36 12.34 29.31
CA GLY A 168 -15.77 11.81 30.54
C GLY A 168 -14.25 11.99 30.70
N CYS A 169 -13.56 12.58 29.72
CA CYS A 169 -12.15 12.96 29.88
C CYS A 169 -11.99 14.37 30.44
N ASP A 170 -10.96 14.59 31.27
CA ASP A 170 -10.59 15.92 31.77
C ASP A 170 -10.22 16.83 30.58
N PRO A 171 -10.97 17.92 30.33
CA PRO A 171 -10.75 18.75 29.15
C PRO A 171 -9.43 19.53 29.20
N HIS A 172 -8.83 19.69 30.39
CA HIS A 172 -7.58 20.39 30.60
C HIS A 172 -6.33 19.52 30.38
N LYS A 173 -6.51 18.22 30.15
CA LYS A 173 -5.41 17.29 29.89
C LYS A 173 -5.37 16.85 28.42
N PRO A 174 -4.17 16.69 27.82
CA PRO A 174 -4.06 16.21 26.46
C PRO A 174 -4.66 14.82 26.27
N ASN A 175 -4.36 13.85 27.15
CA ASN A 175 -4.93 12.49 27.14
C ASN A 175 -5.00 11.83 25.74
N TRP A 176 -3.93 11.96 24.95
CA TRP A 176 -3.92 11.55 23.54
C TRP A 176 -4.22 10.07 23.34
N GLU A 177 -3.75 9.20 24.24
CA GLU A 177 -4.01 7.76 24.21
C GLU A 177 -5.52 7.47 24.26
N ASN A 178 -6.26 8.16 25.14
CA ASN A 178 -7.70 8.01 25.27
C ASN A 178 -8.47 8.63 24.09
N ARG A 179 -7.99 9.77 23.55
CA ARG A 179 -8.55 10.36 22.33
C ARG A 179 -8.41 9.44 21.14
N ILE A 180 -7.24 8.83 20.99
CA ILE A 180 -6.96 7.85 19.94
C ILE A 180 -7.84 6.61 20.15
N ALA A 181 -7.93 6.06 21.36
CA ALA A 181 -8.80 4.92 21.65
C ALA A 181 -10.28 5.22 21.32
N HIS A 182 -10.77 6.42 21.64
CA HIS A 182 -12.11 6.87 21.28
C HIS A 182 -12.30 7.04 19.77
N PHE A 183 -11.30 7.55 19.06
CA PHE A 183 -11.30 7.54 17.61
C PHE A 183 -11.40 6.10 17.07
N MET A 184 -10.57 5.19 17.60
CA MET A 184 -10.52 3.79 17.16
C MET A 184 -11.84 3.06 17.36
N SER A 185 -12.63 3.41 18.39
CA SER A 185 -13.96 2.83 18.63
C SER A 185 -15.03 3.29 17.63
N LYS A 186 -14.83 4.47 17.01
CA LYS A 186 -15.73 5.03 15.98
C LYS A 186 -15.28 4.74 14.55
N ALA A 187 -13.98 4.55 14.36
CA ALA A 187 -13.37 4.31 13.07
C ALA A 187 -13.53 2.84 12.68
N GLU A 188 -14.15 2.60 11.53
CA GLU A 188 -14.28 1.27 10.94
C GLU A 188 -13.39 1.14 9.70
N ALA A 189 -13.15 -0.12 9.31
CA ALA A 189 -12.27 -0.54 8.23
C ALA A 189 -10.76 -0.38 8.53
N ALA A 190 -10.01 0.29 7.65
CA ALA A 190 -8.57 0.07 7.52
C ALA A 190 -7.79 1.36 7.74
N TYR A 191 -6.86 1.37 8.71
CA TYR A 191 -5.95 2.50 8.93
C TYR A 191 -4.65 2.09 9.63
N ALA A 192 -3.55 2.64 9.13
CA ALA A 192 -2.28 2.77 9.82
C ALA A 192 -1.93 4.25 9.88
N LEU A 193 -1.76 4.79 11.09
CA LEU A 193 -1.57 6.22 11.33
C LEU A 193 -0.23 6.48 12.01
N CYS A 194 0.36 7.62 11.68
CA CYS A 194 1.34 8.27 12.55
C CYS A 194 0.84 9.66 12.91
N LEU A 195 0.76 9.94 14.20
CA LEU A 195 0.35 11.21 14.79
C LEU A 195 1.56 11.83 15.50
N MET A 196 1.73 13.14 15.35
CA MET A 196 2.73 13.94 16.03
C MET A 196 2.02 14.96 16.92
N THR A 197 2.35 15.00 18.21
CA THR A 197 1.79 15.94 19.19
C THR A 197 2.93 16.53 20.04
N PRO A 198 2.70 17.54 20.91
CA PRO A 198 3.76 18.04 21.80
C PRO A 198 4.37 16.94 22.69
N ASN A 199 3.59 15.90 23.01
CA ASN A 199 3.95 14.79 23.89
C ASN A 199 4.73 13.66 23.20
N GLY A 200 4.88 13.69 21.87
CA GLY A 200 5.63 12.68 21.11
C GLY A 200 4.90 12.19 19.85
N ILE A 201 5.39 11.07 19.34
CA ILE A 201 4.82 10.37 18.17
C ILE A 201 3.92 9.23 18.65
N TYR A 202 2.80 9.05 17.97
CA TYR A 202 1.92 7.90 18.13
C TYR A 202 1.81 7.12 16.83
N GLY A 203 2.05 5.81 16.88
CA GLY A 203 1.73 4.86 15.83
C GLY A 203 0.45 4.12 16.17
N VAL A 204 -0.51 4.08 15.24
CA VAL A 204 -1.82 3.46 15.49
C VAL A 204 -2.17 2.51 14.37
N ARG A 205 -2.60 1.30 14.70
CA ARG A 205 -3.07 0.31 13.72
C ARG A 205 -4.49 -0.13 14.05
N ASP A 206 -5.33 -0.21 13.02
CA ASP A 206 -6.73 -0.64 13.15
C ASP A 206 -6.87 -2.03 13.82
N SER A 207 -8.04 -2.31 14.41
CA SER A 207 -8.28 -3.56 15.15
C SER A 207 -8.27 -4.83 14.28
N LEU A 208 -8.43 -4.70 12.96
CA LEU A 208 -8.31 -5.80 12.01
C LEU A 208 -6.86 -6.02 11.55
N GLY A 209 -5.95 -5.05 11.79
CA GLY A 209 -4.59 -5.08 11.29
C GLY A 209 -4.48 -4.95 9.77
N MET A 210 -5.46 -4.34 9.10
CA MET A 210 -5.59 -4.39 7.63
C MET A 210 -4.44 -3.73 6.87
N ARG A 211 -3.87 -2.66 7.43
CA ARG A 211 -2.80 -1.86 6.82
C ARG A 211 -1.49 -2.12 7.57
N PRO A 212 -0.36 -2.24 6.87
CA PRO A 212 0.90 -2.54 7.53
C PRO A 212 1.45 -1.30 8.24
N LEU A 213 1.98 -1.52 9.43
CA LEU A 213 2.72 -0.56 10.23
C LEU A 213 3.72 -1.34 11.07
N CYS A 214 4.98 -0.93 11.07
CA CYS A 214 6.04 -1.59 11.80
C CYS A 214 6.92 -0.61 12.55
N LEU A 215 7.61 -1.15 13.56
CA LEU A 215 8.45 -0.43 14.50
C LEU A 215 9.92 -0.84 14.30
N GLY A 216 10.80 0.15 14.32
CA GLY A 216 12.25 -0.01 14.30
C GLY A 216 12.95 0.77 15.40
N SER A 217 14.21 0.40 15.68
CA SER A 217 15.12 1.12 16.56
C SER A 217 16.33 1.66 15.80
N LEU A 218 16.77 2.85 16.17
CA LEU A 218 17.95 3.52 15.64
C LEU A 218 18.85 3.91 16.80
N ASP A 219 20.05 3.34 16.86
CA ASP A 219 21.05 3.72 17.86
C ASP A 219 21.75 4.99 17.38
N VAL A 220 21.68 6.07 18.15
CA VAL A 220 22.24 7.38 17.80
C VAL A 220 23.25 7.85 18.85
N PRO A 221 24.28 8.63 18.48
CA PRO A 221 25.20 9.19 19.46
C PRO A 221 24.46 10.08 20.46
N CYS A 222 24.82 10.00 21.74
CA CYS A 222 24.33 10.94 22.74
C CYS A 222 24.93 12.33 22.50
N LYS A 223 24.12 13.39 22.63
CA LYS A 223 24.60 14.79 22.48
C LYS A 223 25.69 15.14 23.48
N ASP A 224 25.54 14.67 24.72
CA ASP A 224 26.42 15.05 25.83
C ASP A 224 27.68 14.17 25.92
N ASP A 225 27.66 12.98 25.32
CA ASP A 225 28.77 12.04 25.33
C ASP A 225 28.77 11.21 24.04
N PRO A 226 29.54 11.60 23.01
CA PRO A 226 29.58 10.91 21.73
C PRO A 226 30.09 9.47 21.81
N THR A 227 30.66 9.04 22.94
CA THR A 227 31.08 7.64 23.17
C THR A 227 29.91 6.73 23.56
N LYS A 228 28.77 7.31 23.94
CA LYS A 228 27.54 6.61 24.29
C LYS A 228 26.52 6.69 23.18
N THR A 229 25.70 5.65 23.07
CA THR A 229 24.56 5.60 22.16
C THR A 229 23.26 5.62 22.95
N ILE A 230 22.26 6.31 22.42
CA ILE A 230 20.88 6.26 22.87
C ILE A 230 20.01 5.65 21.78
N THR A 231 19.06 4.79 22.16
CA THR A 231 18.15 4.17 21.21
C THR A 231 16.95 5.08 20.98
N ARG A 232 16.66 5.33 19.70
CA ARG A 232 15.53 6.09 19.18
C ARG A 232 14.64 5.18 18.33
N TYR A 233 13.42 5.62 18.04
CA TYR A 233 12.40 4.74 17.45
C TYR A 233 11.76 5.35 16.21
N VAL A 234 11.40 4.44 15.31
CA VAL A 234 10.90 4.75 13.97
C VAL A 234 9.66 3.91 13.71
N LEU A 235 8.65 4.50 13.12
CA LEU A 235 7.47 3.82 12.59
C LEU A 235 7.44 3.97 11.08
N ALA A 236 7.07 2.90 10.37
CA ALA A 236 6.92 2.95 8.92
C ALA A 236 5.86 1.96 8.44
N SER A 237 5.24 2.23 7.29
CA SER A 237 4.37 1.24 6.64
C SER A 237 5.10 -0.07 6.31
N GLU A 238 6.40 -0.01 6.02
CA GLU A 238 7.21 -1.17 5.69
C GLU A 238 8.61 -1.10 6.30
N SER A 239 9.14 -2.27 6.62
CA SER A 239 10.46 -2.45 7.24
C SER A 239 11.62 -2.08 6.31
N CYS A 240 11.38 -2.03 5.00
CA CYS A 240 12.37 -1.57 4.03
C CYS A 240 12.74 -0.08 4.22
N ALA A 241 11.82 0.74 4.71
CA ALA A 241 12.08 2.13 5.08
C ALA A 241 12.93 2.25 6.35
N ILE A 242 12.68 1.37 7.33
CA ILE A 242 13.49 1.26 8.55
C ILE A 242 14.93 0.90 8.18
N GLY A 243 15.13 -0.12 7.34
CA GLY A 243 16.47 -0.52 6.90
C GLY A 243 17.21 0.56 6.11
N THR A 244 16.50 1.33 5.28
CA THR A 244 17.10 2.38 4.43
C THR A 244 17.79 3.48 5.24
N ILE A 245 17.26 3.81 6.43
CA ILE A 245 17.83 4.84 7.31
C ILE A 245 18.86 4.27 8.31
N GLY A 246 19.25 3.00 8.16
CA GLY A 246 20.18 2.32 9.08
C GLY A 246 19.56 1.85 10.41
N ALA A 247 18.23 1.90 10.54
CA ALA A 247 17.54 1.40 11.72
C ALA A 247 17.32 -0.13 11.64
N LYS A 248 17.17 -0.77 12.80
CA LYS A 248 16.90 -2.20 12.95
C LYS A 248 15.40 -2.43 13.08
N PHE A 249 14.84 -3.34 12.29
CA PHE A 249 13.45 -3.76 12.44
C PHE A 249 13.25 -4.48 13.78
N ILE A 250 12.20 -4.12 14.53
CA ILE A 250 11.84 -4.77 15.79
C ILE A 250 10.67 -5.73 15.56
N ARG A 251 9.50 -5.18 15.18
CA ARG A 251 8.26 -5.95 14.98
C ARG A 251 7.21 -5.16 14.19
N ASP A 252 6.18 -5.85 13.74
CA ASP A 252 4.93 -5.23 13.32
C ASP A 252 4.19 -4.60 14.52
N VAL A 253 3.56 -3.45 14.30
CA VAL A 253 2.57 -2.88 15.24
C VAL A 253 1.35 -3.79 15.24
N ARG A 254 0.85 -4.18 16.41
CA ARG A 254 -0.23 -5.17 16.53
C ARG A 254 -1.59 -4.56 16.17
N PRO A 255 -2.56 -5.38 15.73
CA PRO A 255 -3.92 -4.89 15.51
C PRO A 255 -4.48 -4.23 16.78
N GLY A 256 -5.06 -3.04 16.64
CA GLY A 256 -5.63 -2.29 17.76
C GLY A 256 -4.63 -1.61 18.70
N GLU A 257 -3.33 -1.71 18.40
CA GLU A 257 -2.25 -1.16 19.22
C GLU A 257 -2.05 0.34 18.96
N ILE A 258 -1.78 1.06 20.04
CA ILE A 258 -1.25 2.43 20.07
C ILE A 258 0.17 2.35 20.62
N VAL A 259 1.15 2.71 19.79
CA VAL A 259 2.55 2.85 20.19
C VAL A 259 2.83 4.32 20.44
N HIS A 260 3.34 4.68 21.62
CA HIS A 260 3.75 6.05 21.95
C HIS A 260 5.27 6.13 22.07
N ILE A 261 5.87 7.08 21.37
CA ILE A 261 7.32 7.31 21.31
C ILE A 261 7.61 8.74 21.75
N ASN A 262 8.46 8.90 22.76
CA ASN A 262 8.91 10.19 23.27
C ASN A 262 10.36 10.12 23.80
N GLU A 263 10.78 11.15 24.56
CA GLU A 263 12.14 11.24 25.12
C GLU A 263 12.50 10.06 26.04
N ASN A 264 11.50 9.51 26.74
CA ASN A 264 11.65 8.40 27.67
C ASN A 264 11.66 7.03 26.97
N GLY A 265 11.55 7.01 25.63
CA GLY A 265 11.56 5.80 24.82
C GLY A 265 10.19 5.47 24.28
N ILE A 266 9.78 4.20 24.44
CA ILE A 266 8.59 3.64 23.82
C ILE A 266 7.67 3.00 24.86
N THR A 267 6.37 3.29 24.77
CA THR A 267 5.30 2.62 25.49
C THR A 267 4.23 2.15 24.51
N SER A 268 3.41 1.18 24.94
CA SER A 268 2.41 0.57 24.07
C SER A 268 1.12 0.28 24.83
N PHE A 269 -0.01 0.47 24.17
CA PHE A 269 -1.35 0.34 24.74
C PHE A 269 -2.27 -0.34 23.73
N ILE A 270 -3.32 -1.00 24.22
CA ILE A 270 -4.40 -1.49 23.35
C ILE A 270 -5.52 -0.45 23.40
N GLY A 271 -5.70 0.29 22.30
CA GLY A 271 -6.73 1.32 22.17
C GLY A 271 -8.09 0.76 21.76
N ARG A 272 -8.08 -0.33 20.99
CA ARG A 272 -9.25 -1.15 20.67
C ARG A 272 -8.81 -2.60 20.67
N SER A 273 -9.58 -3.49 21.29
CA SER A 273 -9.23 -4.91 21.29
C SER A 273 -9.02 -5.42 19.86
N PRO A 274 -7.98 -6.24 19.62
CA PRO A 274 -7.82 -6.93 18.35
C PRO A 274 -9.10 -7.65 17.98
N SER A 275 -9.47 -7.64 16.70
CA SER A 275 -10.58 -8.46 16.23
C SER A 275 -10.22 -9.94 16.33
N ASP A 276 -11.21 -10.76 16.68
CA ASP A 276 -11.09 -12.22 16.59
C ASP A 276 -10.85 -12.70 15.14
N ASN A 277 -11.18 -11.85 14.16
CA ASN A 277 -10.98 -12.08 12.73
C ASN A 277 -10.00 -11.04 12.16
N PRO A 278 -8.69 -11.16 12.40
CA PRO A 278 -7.71 -10.29 11.76
C PRO A 278 -7.82 -10.41 10.23
N ALA A 279 -7.57 -9.30 9.52
CA ALA A 279 -7.85 -9.20 8.10
C ALA A 279 -6.76 -8.39 7.36
N LEU A 280 -5.49 -8.71 7.62
CA LEU A 280 -4.38 -8.11 6.88
C LEU A 280 -4.61 -8.24 5.37
N CYS A 281 -4.42 -7.16 4.63
CA CYS A 281 -4.70 -7.14 3.20
C CYS A 281 -3.76 -8.07 2.43
N VAL A 282 -4.30 -9.12 1.80
CA VAL A 282 -3.49 -10.11 1.07
C VAL A 282 -2.71 -9.50 -0.10
N PHE A 283 -3.21 -8.39 -0.66
CA PHE A 283 -2.53 -7.68 -1.75
C PHE A 283 -1.19 -7.05 -1.34
N GLU A 284 -0.92 -6.88 -0.04
CA GLU A 284 0.42 -6.52 0.43
C GLU A 284 1.44 -7.61 0.03
N TYR A 285 1.08 -8.89 0.16
CA TYR A 285 1.90 -10.00 -0.32
C TYR A 285 1.89 -10.13 -1.83
N VAL A 286 0.73 -10.00 -2.49
CA VAL A 286 0.62 -10.19 -3.94
C VAL A 286 1.45 -9.17 -4.71
N TYR A 287 1.35 -7.88 -4.36
CA TYR A 287 1.88 -6.82 -5.23
C TYR A 287 2.43 -5.61 -4.46
N PHE A 288 1.70 -5.05 -3.49
CA PHE A 288 1.99 -3.69 -3.00
C PHE A 288 3.28 -3.55 -2.18
N SER A 289 3.59 -4.50 -1.31
CA SER A 289 4.78 -4.38 -0.48
C SER A 289 6.03 -4.66 -1.30
N ARG A 290 7.12 -3.98 -0.95
CA ARG A 290 8.42 -4.18 -1.57
C ARG A 290 8.94 -5.59 -1.23
N PRO A 291 9.56 -6.33 -2.16
CA PRO A 291 10.00 -7.71 -1.89
C PRO A 291 10.98 -7.86 -0.73
N ASP A 292 11.78 -6.84 -0.45
CA ASP A 292 12.76 -6.78 0.65
C ASP A 292 12.16 -6.35 2.00
N SER A 293 10.85 -6.12 2.07
CA SER A 293 10.15 -5.91 3.34
C SER A 293 9.84 -7.22 4.06
N SER A 294 9.96 -7.19 5.38
CA SER A 294 9.40 -8.17 6.30
C SER A 294 8.01 -7.75 6.79
N MET A 295 7.08 -8.69 6.80
CA MET A 295 5.69 -8.56 7.28
C MET A 295 5.26 -9.88 7.93
N GLU A 296 4.64 -9.84 9.11
CA GLU A 296 4.24 -11.04 9.88
C GLU A 296 5.39 -12.04 10.10
N GLY A 297 6.61 -11.51 10.28
CA GLY A 297 7.83 -12.30 10.44
C GLY A 297 8.34 -13.00 9.18
N GLN A 298 7.83 -12.63 8.00
CA GLN A 298 8.18 -13.22 6.70
C GLN A 298 8.71 -12.16 5.73
N LEU A 299 9.75 -12.50 4.97
CA LEU A 299 10.20 -11.69 3.84
C LEU A 299 9.21 -11.83 2.67
N ILE A 300 8.69 -10.71 2.15
CA ILE A 300 7.72 -10.69 1.03
C ILE A 300 8.25 -11.47 -0.18
N HIS A 301 9.54 -11.32 -0.52
CA HIS A 301 10.20 -12.05 -1.60
C HIS A 301 10.01 -13.57 -1.48
N ILE A 302 10.20 -14.14 -0.28
CA ILE A 302 10.08 -15.57 -0.04
C ILE A 302 8.62 -16.04 -0.09
N VAL A 303 7.68 -15.18 0.32
CA VAL A 303 6.24 -15.47 0.17
C VAL A 303 5.85 -15.54 -1.30
N ARG A 304 6.28 -14.57 -2.12
CA ARG A 304 6.01 -14.56 -3.58
C ARG A 304 6.68 -15.73 -4.30
N GLN A 305 7.88 -16.13 -3.89
CA GLN A 305 8.51 -17.34 -4.42
C GLN A 305 7.67 -18.59 -4.10
N ARG A 306 7.15 -18.72 -2.87
CA ARG A 306 6.22 -19.81 -2.51
C ARG A 306 4.93 -19.78 -3.33
N MET A 307 4.37 -18.60 -3.60
CA MET A 307 3.19 -18.45 -4.47
C MET A 307 3.47 -19.00 -5.87
N GLY A 308 4.65 -18.69 -6.44
CA GLY A 308 5.11 -19.24 -7.72
C GLY A 308 5.29 -20.76 -7.70
N GLU A 309 5.90 -21.30 -6.64
CA GLU A 309 6.03 -22.76 -6.46
C GLU A 309 4.65 -23.42 -6.37
N THR A 310 3.71 -22.87 -5.61
CA THR A 310 2.35 -23.39 -5.51
C THR A 310 1.62 -23.33 -6.85
N LEU A 311 1.75 -22.23 -7.58
CA LEU A 311 1.17 -22.06 -8.92
C LEU A 311 1.69 -23.11 -9.92
N ALA A 312 2.98 -23.47 -9.86
CA ALA A 312 3.54 -24.53 -10.70
C ALA A 312 3.01 -25.93 -10.36
N ARG A 313 2.63 -26.19 -9.10
CA ARG A 313 2.00 -27.46 -8.70
C ARG A 313 0.55 -27.55 -9.15
N GLU A 314 -0.20 -26.46 -8.98
CA GLU A 314 -1.62 -26.39 -9.35
C GLU A 314 -1.83 -26.28 -10.86
N SER A 315 -0.90 -25.62 -11.55
CA SER A 315 -1.01 -25.28 -12.97
C SER A 315 0.36 -25.43 -13.66
N PRO A 316 0.83 -26.68 -13.86
CA PRO A 316 2.12 -26.95 -14.45
C PRO A 316 2.23 -26.41 -15.89
N PRO A 317 3.45 -26.36 -16.44
CA PRO A 317 3.65 -26.11 -17.87
C PRO A 317 2.79 -27.06 -18.71
N PRO A 318 2.22 -26.60 -19.84
CA PRO A 318 1.56 -27.50 -20.78
C PRO A 318 2.51 -28.60 -21.26
N GLN A 319 1.96 -29.75 -21.67
CA GLN A 319 2.76 -30.87 -22.18
C GLN A 319 3.59 -30.50 -23.44
N SER A 320 3.20 -29.45 -24.16
CA SER A 320 3.99 -28.92 -25.27
C SER A 320 5.31 -28.30 -24.81
N CYS A 321 5.47 -27.95 -23.54
CA CYS A 321 6.66 -27.27 -23.02
C CYS A 321 7.71 -28.25 -22.48
N SER A 322 8.97 -28.05 -22.85
CA SER A 322 10.13 -28.75 -22.30
C SER A 322 11.22 -27.76 -21.85
N ASN A 323 12.18 -28.21 -21.05
CA ASN A 323 13.30 -27.37 -20.62
C ASN A 323 14.28 -26.99 -21.76
N GLN A 324 14.15 -27.57 -22.96
CA GLN A 324 15.01 -27.27 -24.11
C GLN A 324 14.46 -26.10 -24.97
N ASP A 325 13.14 -26.00 -25.07
CA ASP A 325 12.44 -25.09 -25.97
C ASP A 325 11.56 -24.05 -25.24
N SER A 326 11.45 -24.15 -23.92
CA SER A 326 10.57 -23.30 -23.12
C SER A 326 11.33 -22.52 -22.04
N ILE A 327 10.82 -21.34 -21.71
CA ILE A 327 11.39 -20.44 -20.70
C ILE A 327 10.30 -19.89 -19.79
N VAL A 328 10.63 -19.65 -18.53
CA VAL A 328 9.81 -18.87 -17.59
C VAL A 328 10.34 -17.45 -17.56
N ILE A 329 9.46 -16.47 -17.75
CA ILE A 329 9.77 -15.05 -17.60
C ILE A 329 8.75 -14.41 -16.65
N GLY A 330 9.18 -13.44 -15.84
CA GLY A 330 8.28 -12.63 -15.01
C GLY A 330 8.11 -11.23 -15.59
N VAL A 331 6.93 -10.64 -15.41
CA VAL A 331 6.70 -9.20 -15.63
C VAL A 331 7.42 -8.39 -14.54
N PRO A 332 8.42 -7.57 -14.86
CA PRO A 332 9.18 -6.86 -13.83
C PRO A 332 8.37 -5.74 -13.15
N ASP A 333 8.52 -5.49 -11.86
CA ASP A 333 9.48 -6.13 -10.94
C ASP A 333 8.78 -7.07 -9.93
N SER A 334 7.48 -6.88 -9.70
CA SER A 334 6.67 -7.51 -8.66
C SER A 334 6.60 -9.04 -8.78
N SER A 335 6.48 -9.54 -10.01
CA SER A 335 6.25 -10.96 -10.29
C SER A 335 7.55 -11.79 -10.40
N LEU A 336 8.72 -11.15 -10.42
CA LEU A 336 10.02 -11.85 -10.58
C LEU A 336 10.24 -12.94 -9.52
N PRO A 337 9.95 -12.74 -8.21
CA PRO A 337 10.12 -13.81 -7.23
C PRO A 337 9.18 -14.99 -7.48
N ALA A 338 7.94 -14.73 -7.91
CA ALA A 338 6.99 -15.78 -8.28
C ALA A 338 7.45 -16.53 -9.54
N ALA A 339 8.06 -15.84 -10.52
CA ALA A 339 8.63 -16.47 -11.69
C ALA A 339 9.80 -17.40 -11.35
N ILE A 340 10.69 -16.96 -10.45
CA ILE A 340 11.78 -17.79 -9.93
C ILE A 340 11.23 -19.03 -9.21
N GLY A 341 10.20 -18.87 -8.37
CA GLY A 341 9.54 -19.98 -7.69
C GLY A 341 8.88 -20.97 -8.65
N TYR A 342 8.17 -20.47 -9.65
CA TYR A 342 7.53 -21.30 -10.68
C TYR A 342 8.56 -22.09 -11.48
N ALA A 343 9.64 -21.44 -11.93
CA ALA A 343 10.73 -22.07 -12.66
C ALA A 343 11.40 -23.19 -11.85
N LYS A 344 11.74 -22.91 -10.59
CA LYS A 344 12.33 -23.89 -9.67
C LYS A 344 11.45 -25.11 -9.48
N GLN A 345 10.14 -24.91 -9.32
CA GLN A 345 9.20 -26.01 -9.08
C GLN A 345 8.84 -26.79 -10.36
N SER A 346 8.79 -26.13 -11.51
CA SER A 346 8.44 -26.76 -12.80
C SER A 346 9.62 -27.40 -13.51
N GLY A 347 10.86 -26.99 -13.20
CA GLY A 347 12.07 -27.43 -13.89
C GLY A 347 12.32 -26.73 -15.24
N ILE A 348 11.46 -25.78 -15.64
CA ILE A 348 11.67 -24.94 -16.83
C ILE A 348 12.61 -23.78 -16.44
N PRO A 349 13.65 -23.47 -17.24
CA PRO A 349 14.62 -22.43 -16.89
C PRO A 349 13.97 -21.04 -16.82
N PHE A 350 14.30 -20.30 -15.78
CA PHE A 350 14.00 -18.86 -15.69
C PHE A 350 15.02 -18.06 -16.50
N THR A 351 14.55 -17.04 -17.21
CA THR A 351 15.41 -16.02 -17.83
C THR A 351 14.73 -14.66 -17.77
N GLU A 352 15.52 -13.60 -17.89
CA GLU A 352 14.97 -12.26 -18.11
C GLU A 352 14.45 -12.19 -19.56
N GLY A 353 13.14 -12.00 -19.72
CA GLY A 353 12.53 -11.75 -21.05
C GLY A 353 12.18 -10.28 -21.28
N LEU A 354 12.01 -9.51 -20.21
CA LEU A 354 11.58 -8.11 -20.26
C LEU A 354 12.49 -7.29 -19.37
N THR A 355 12.91 -6.12 -19.86
CA THR A 355 13.56 -5.09 -19.06
C THR A 355 12.59 -3.93 -18.88
N LYS A 356 12.31 -3.58 -17.63
CA LYS A 356 11.52 -2.39 -17.29
C LYS A 356 12.37 -1.13 -17.44
N ASN A 357 11.81 -0.11 -18.06
CA ASN A 357 12.45 1.19 -18.16
C ASN A 357 12.36 1.92 -16.81
N ARG A 358 13.48 2.02 -16.11
CA ARG A 358 13.58 2.59 -14.76
C ARG A 358 13.37 4.11 -14.71
N TYR A 359 13.50 4.78 -15.85
CA TYR A 359 13.46 6.25 -15.92
C TYR A 359 12.10 6.79 -16.38
N ILE A 360 11.15 5.91 -16.70
CA ILE A 360 9.80 6.31 -17.05
C ILE A 360 8.95 6.32 -15.79
N HIS A 361 8.77 7.53 -15.27
CA HIS A 361 7.74 7.86 -14.29
C HIS A 361 6.47 8.34 -15.01
N ARG A 362 5.39 8.63 -14.27
CA ARG A 362 4.28 9.41 -14.83
C ARG A 362 4.84 10.71 -15.41
N THR A 363 4.69 10.92 -16.71
CA THR A 363 5.14 12.13 -17.39
C THR A 363 4.03 13.17 -17.33
N PHE A 364 4.34 14.42 -16.96
CA PHE A 364 3.41 15.55 -17.14
C PHE A 364 3.16 15.87 -18.62
N ILE A 365 4.08 15.43 -19.50
CA ILE A 365 3.93 15.53 -20.94
C ILE A 365 2.89 14.50 -21.38
N GLN A 366 1.73 14.97 -21.82
CA GLN A 366 0.76 14.12 -22.51
C GLN A 366 1.40 13.62 -23.81
N PRO A 367 1.55 12.29 -23.99
CA PRO A 367 1.97 11.75 -25.27
C PRO A 367 0.92 12.10 -26.32
N SER A 368 1.34 12.37 -27.57
CA SER A 368 0.40 12.39 -28.69
C SER A 368 -0.40 11.08 -28.74
N ASP A 369 -1.60 11.08 -29.32
CA ASP A 369 -2.43 9.86 -29.40
C ASP A 369 -1.67 8.65 -29.97
N HIS A 370 -0.73 8.89 -30.88
CA HIS A 370 0.16 7.87 -31.42
C HIS A 370 1.14 7.30 -30.39
N LEU A 371 1.80 8.15 -29.58
CA LEU A 371 2.70 7.73 -28.50
C LEU A 371 1.90 7.11 -27.33
N ARG A 372 0.65 7.54 -27.11
CA ARG A 372 -0.26 6.99 -26.10
C ARG A 372 -0.57 5.52 -26.40
N GLN A 373 -0.75 5.17 -27.67
CA GLN A 373 -0.88 3.77 -28.13
C GLN A 373 0.40 2.95 -27.95
N GLN A 374 1.57 3.58 -27.84
CA GLN A 374 2.86 2.92 -27.60
C GLN A 374 3.21 2.76 -26.10
N GLY A 375 2.32 3.11 -25.18
CA GLY A 375 2.60 3.22 -23.74
C GLY A 375 3.27 2.00 -23.09
N ILE A 376 2.99 0.77 -23.55
CA ILE A 376 3.68 -0.44 -23.03
C ILE A 376 5.16 -0.50 -23.46
N LYS A 377 5.48 -0.07 -24.69
CA LYS A 377 6.85 -0.06 -25.23
C LYS A 377 7.73 0.98 -24.55
N LEU A 378 7.10 2.02 -24.00
CA LEU A 378 7.79 2.95 -23.11
C LEU A 378 8.22 2.23 -21.83
N LYS A 379 7.32 1.44 -21.23
CA LYS A 379 7.56 0.79 -19.93
C LYS A 379 8.45 -0.44 -19.99
N PHE A 380 8.34 -1.25 -21.04
CA PHE A 380 9.03 -2.54 -21.14
C PHE A 380 9.67 -2.73 -22.50
N ASN A 381 10.90 -3.23 -22.50
CA ASN A 381 11.62 -3.67 -23.69
C ASN A 381 11.83 -5.18 -23.63
N PRO A 382 11.50 -5.92 -24.71
CA PRO A 382 11.78 -7.34 -24.77
C PRO A 382 13.27 -7.60 -25.03
N LEU A 383 13.81 -8.63 -24.38
CA LEU A 383 15.13 -9.17 -24.68
C LEU A 383 14.97 -10.24 -25.77
N THR A 384 14.99 -9.79 -27.04
CA THR A 384 14.62 -10.61 -28.21
C THR A 384 15.43 -11.90 -28.30
N GLU A 385 16.74 -11.85 -28.07
CA GLU A 385 17.63 -13.01 -28.12
C GLU A 385 17.25 -14.09 -27.10
N ASN A 386 16.67 -13.70 -25.97
CA ASN A 386 16.21 -14.63 -24.94
C ASN A 386 14.84 -15.24 -25.28
N ILE A 387 14.03 -14.56 -26.10
CA ILE A 387 12.64 -14.94 -26.41
C ILE A 387 12.51 -15.68 -27.75
N GLN A 388 13.32 -15.33 -28.74
CA GLN A 388 13.14 -15.77 -30.12
C GLN A 388 13.13 -17.30 -30.26
N GLY A 389 12.07 -17.82 -30.87
CA GLY A 389 11.88 -19.25 -31.10
C GLY A 389 11.48 -20.07 -29.86
N LYS A 390 11.31 -19.44 -28.69
CA LYS A 390 10.95 -20.13 -27.44
C LYS A 390 9.45 -20.12 -27.17
N LYS A 391 9.00 -21.13 -26.44
CA LYS A 391 7.69 -21.14 -25.76
C LYS A 391 7.84 -20.43 -24.42
N VAL A 392 7.01 -19.41 -24.18
CA VAL A 392 7.14 -18.53 -23.03
C VAL A 392 6.06 -18.85 -22.01
N ILE A 393 6.46 -19.13 -20.77
CA ILE A 393 5.58 -19.14 -19.61
C ILE A 393 5.71 -17.77 -18.94
N LEU A 394 4.74 -16.89 -19.19
CA LEU A 394 4.69 -15.53 -18.67
C LEU A 394 4.03 -15.53 -17.29
N ILE A 395 4.79 -15.17 -16.27
CA ILE A 395 4.30 -15.01 -14.90
C ILE A 395 4.00 -13.53 -14.65
N ASP A 396 2.81 -13.25 -14.14
CA ASP A 396 2.39 -11.91 -13.70
C ASP A 396 1.72 -12.00 -12.32
N ASP A 397 1.67 -10.89 -11.57
CA ASP A 397 1.12 -10.91 -10.22
C ASP A 397 -0.41 -11.00 -10.20
N SER A 398 -1.07 -10.21 -11.06
CA SER A 398 -2.53 -10.07 -11.09
C SER A 398 -3.02 -9.57 -12.46
N ILE A 399 -4.31 -9.78 -12.77
CA ILE A 399 -4.97 -9.17 -13.93
C ILE A 399 -6.21 -8.41 -13.45
N VAL A 400 -6.20 -7.08 -13.60
CA VAL A 400 -7.33 -6.21 -13.24
C VAL A 400 -8.17 -5.86 -14.47
N ARG A 401 -7.63 -5.07 -15.41
CA ARG A 401 -8.31 -4.62 -16.64
C ARG A 401 -7.83 -5.35 -17.90
N ALA A 402 -6.84 -6.24 -17.79
CA ALA A 402 -6.20 -6.99 -18.88
C ALA A 402 -5.51 -6.18 -20.01
N ASN A 403 -5.60 -4.84 -20.03
CA ASN A 403 -4.96 -4.01 -21.06
C ASN A 403 -3.43 -4.15 -21.10
N THR A 404 -2.79 -4.13 -19.93
CA THR A 404 -1.32 -4.24 -19.81
C THR A 404 -0.83 -5.60 -20.31
N ILE A 405 -1.37 -6.70 -19.79
CA ILE A 405 -0.92 -8.05 -20.16
C ILE A 405 -1.21 -8.37 -21.62
N LYS A 406 -2.33 -7.91 -22.18
CA LYS A 406 -2.62 -8.04 -23.62
C LYS A 406 -1.58 -7.33 -24.48
N ALA A 407 -1.10 -6.17 -24.04
CA ALA A 407 -0.05 -5.43 -24.73
C ALA A 407 1.33 -6.13 -24.57
N LEU A 408 1.62 -6.69 -23.41
CA LEU A 408 2.84 -7.49 -23.16
C LEU A 408 2.88 -8.76 -24.02
N ILE A 409 1.77 -9.49 -24.16
CA ILE A 409 1.69 -10.66 -25.04
C ILE A 409 2.04 -10.29 -26.48
N LYS A 410 1.50 -9.17 -26.99
CA LYS A 410 1.85 -8.67 -28.33
C LYS A 410 3.34 -8.33 -28.45
N LEU A 411 3.92 -7.72 -27.40
CA LEU A 411 5.34 -7.37 -27.36
C LEU A 411 6.23 -8.62 -27.39
N ILE A 412 5.92 -9.61 -26.56
CA ILE A 412 6.65 -10.88 -26.45
C ILE A 412 6.51 -11.69 -27.74
N ARG A 413 5.31 -11.76 -28.34
CA ARG A 413 5.10 -12.41 -29.63
C ARG A 413 5.87 -11.70 -30.74
N GLY A 414 5.90 -10.36 -30.72
CA GLY A 414 6.72 -9.56 -31.65
C GLY A 414 8.23 -9.78 -31.50
N ALA A 415 8.70 -10.23 -30.34
CA ALA A 415 10.09 -10.64 -30.09
C ALA A 415 10.38 -12.10 -30.51
N GLY A 416 9.41 -12.79 -31.11
CA GLY A 416 9.61 -14.11 -31.72
C GLY A 416 9.21 -15.31 -30.85
N ALA A 417 8.43 -15.12 -29.78
CA ALA A 417 7.87 -16.24 -29.02
C ALA A 417 6.91 -17.08 -29.88
N THR A 418 7.00 -18.40 -29.78
CA THR A 418 6.17 -19.34 -30.56
C THR A 418 4.83 -19.64 -29.88
N GLU A 419 4.84 -19.79 -28.55
CA GLU A 419 3.66 -19.93 -27.68
C GLU A 419 3.84 -19.04 -26.44
N ILE A 420 2.77 -18.53 -25.87
CA ILE A 420 2.74 -17.73 -24.65
C ILE A 420 1.66 -18.28 -23.70
N HIS A 421 2.12 -18.93 -22.64
CA HIS A 421 1.28 -19.46 -21.57
C HIS A 421 1.34 -18.54 -20.36
N VAL A 422 0.21 -17.97 -20.00
CA VAL A 422 0.11 -17.03 -18.88
C VAL A 422 -0.19 -17.78 -17.58
N ARG A 423 0.50 -17.41 -16.51
CA ARG A 423 0.25 -17.88 -15.15
C ARG A 423 0.22 -16.68 -14.21
N ILE A 424 -0.86 -16.53 -13.47
CA ILE A 424 -1.08 -15.40 -12.57
C ILE A 424 -0.91 -15.85 -11.13
N SER A 425 -0.03 -15.19 -10.38
CA SER A 425 0.30 -15.58 -9.00
C SER A 425 -0.74 -15.15 -7.95
N SER A 426 -1.92 -14.74 -8.38
CA SER A 426 -3.10 -14.49 -7.55
C SER A 426 -4.34 -15.14 -8.16
N PRO A 427 -5.44 -15.27 -7.39
CA PRO A 427 -6.76 -15.52 -7.94
C PRO A 427 -7.22 -14.38 -8.86
N PRO A 428 -8.27 -14.61 -9.68
CA PRO A 428 -8.91 -13.56 -10.46
C PRO A 428 -9.48 -12.45 -9.57
N VAL A 429 -9.24 -11.19 -9.94
CA VAL A 429 -9.84 -10.03 -9.25
C VAL A 429 -11.28 -9.87 -9.72
N LEU A 430 -12.24 -10.10 -8.82
CA LEU A 430 -13.67 -10.12 -9.12
C LEU A 430 -14.41 -8.89 -8.57
N HIS A 431 -13.87 -8.23 -7.55
CA HIS A 431 -14.52 -7.13 -6.85
C HIS A 431 -13.55 -5.95 -6.64
N PRO A 432 -14.05 -4.71 -6.66
CA PRO A 432 -13.29 -3.53 -6.28
C PRO A 432 -12.84 -3.63 -4.81
N CYS A 433 -12.04 -2.69 -4.33
CA CYS A 433 -11.69 -2.60 -2.92
C CYS A 433 -12.25 -1.30 -2.32
N TYR A 434 -12.97 -1.41 -1.22
CA TYR A 434 -13.48 -0.25 -0.47
C TYR A 434 -12.69 0.06 0.81
N MET A 435 -11.60 -0.67 1.03
CA MET A 435 -10.81 -0.58 2.27
C MET A 435 -9.48 0.15 2.03
N GLY A 436 -9.40 0.99 1.00
CA GLY A 436 -8.22 1.79 0.66
C GLY A 436 -7.23 1.08 -0.26
N ILE A 437 -7.71 0.48 -1.35
CA ILE A 437 -6.93 0.22 -2.57
C ILE A 437 -7.72 0.88 -3.69
N ASP A 438 -7.09 1.71 -4.51
CA ASP A 438 -7.73 2.24 -5.71
C ASP A 438 -7.80 1.12 -6.77
N MET A 439 -8.98 0.50 -6.85
CA MET A 439 -9.30 -0.54 -7.81
C MET A 439 -10.34 -0.05 -8.81
N ALA A 440 -10.28 -0.62 -10.02
CA ALA A 440 -11.26 -0.39 -11.05
C ALA A 440 -12.69 -0.76 -10.60
N THR A 441 -13.70 -0.13 -11.20
CA THR A 441 -15.11 -0.47 -10.93
C THR A 441 -15.44 -1.87 -11.46
N HIS A 442 -16.54 -2.46 -11.00
CA HIS A 442 -16.99 -3.81 -11.43
C HIS A 442 -16.98 -3.97 -12.97
N ASP A 443 -17.50 -3.00 -13.71
CA ASP A 443 -17.55 -3.04 -15.18
C ASP A 443 -16.17 -3.01 -15.85
N GLN A 444 -15.17 -2.46 -15.16
CA GLN A 444 -13.80 -2.38 -15.63
C GLN A 444 -12.95 -3.60 -15.25
N LEU A 445 -13.39 -4.40 -14.26
CA LEU A 445 -12.69 -5.61 -13.84
C LEU A 445 -12.94 -6.74 -14.83
N ILE A 446 -11.88 -7.19 -15.50
CA ILE A 446 -11.99 -8.24 -16.52
C ILE A 446 -12.48 -9.56 -15.91
N GLY A 447 -12.12 -9.84 -14.65
CA GLY A 447 -12.51 -11.05 -13.94
C GLY A 447 -13.98 -11.06 -13.51
N HIS A 448 -14.60 -9.89 -13.32
CA HIS A 448 -15.96 -9.80 -12.79
C HIS A 448 -17.01 -10.41 -13.73
N ASN A 449 -16.87 -10.14 -15.03
CA ASN A 449 -17.88 -10.49 -16.04
C ASN A 449 -17.40 -11.55 -17.04
N ARG A 450 -16.26 -12.21 -16.81
CA ARG A 450 -15.70 -13.17 -17.76
C ARG A 450 -15.14 -14.40 -17.08
N THR A 451 -15.35 -15.54 -17.74
CA THR A 451 -14.68 -16.79 -17.44
C THR A 451 -13.19 -16.72 -17.78
N ILE A 452 -12.39 -17.60 -17.18
CA ILE A 452 -10.95 -17.69 -17.46
C ILE A 452 -10.67 -17.90 -18.96
N GLU A 453 -11.50 -18.69 -19.64
CA GLU A 453 -11.36 -18.95 -21.08
C GLU A 453 -11.63 -17.71 -21.94
N GLU A 454 -12.65 -16.92 -21.59
CA GLU A 454 -12.92 -15.63 -22.26
C GLU A 454 -11.79 -14.62 -22.02
N ILE A 455 -11.19 -14.61 -20.82
CA ILE A 455 -10.02 -13.76 -20.52
C ILE A 455 -8.83 -14.22 -21.36
N ARG A 456 -8.56 -15.53 -21.42
CA ARG A 456 -7.48 -16.12 -22.24
C ARG A 456 -7.59 -15.69 -23.70
N GLN A 457 -8.79 -15.83 -24.28
CA GLN A 457 -9.07 -15.41 -25.66
C GLN A 457 -8.88 -13.90 -25.83
N TYR A 458 -9.38 -13.10 -24.87
CA TYR A 458 -9.27 -11.64 -24.94
C TYR A 458 -7.82 -11.13 -24.93
N ILE A 459 -6.96 -11.75 -24.12
CA ILE A 459 -5.53 -11.37 -24.03
C ILE A 459 -4.70 -12.00 -25.16
N GLY A 460 -5.22 -13.06 -25.81
CA GLY A 460 -4.58 -13.71 -26.95
C GLY A 460 -3.48 -14.70 -26.57
N ALA A 461 -3.55 -15.30 -25.38
CA ALA A 461 -2.60 -16.30 -24.88
C ALA A 461 -3.01 -17.73 -25.26
N GLU A 462 -2.04 -18.63 -25.36
CA GLU A 462 -2.26 -20.05 -25.67
C GLU A 462 -2.86 -20.79 -24.47
N SER A 463 -2.46 -20.43 -23.24
CA SER A 463 -3.15 -20.86 -22.02
C SER A 463 -3.14 -19.76 -20.95
N LEU A 464 -4.10 -19.78 -20.04
CA LEU A 464 -4.18 -18.89 -18.89
C LEU A 464 -4.59 -19.71 -17.67
N GLN A 465 -3.85 -19.59 -16.57
CA GLN A 465 -4.21 -20.16 -15.28
C GLN A 465 -3.90 -19.16 -14.16
N TYR A 466 -4.67 -19.25 -13.08
CA TYR A 466 -4.53 -18.43 -11.89
C TYR A 466 -4.15 -19.31 -10.70
N LEU A 467 -3.42 -18.74 -9.74
CA LEU A 467 -3.24 -19.38 -8.44
C LEU A 467 -4.60 -19.48 -7.75
N SER A 468 -4.92 -20.65 -7.20
CA SER A 468 -6.17 -20.81 -6.46
C SER A 468 -6.17 -19.95 -5.18
N LEU A 469 -7.36 -19.62 -4.67
CA LEU A 469 -7.48 -18.90 -3.41
C LEU A 469 -6.87 -19.70 -2.25
N GLU A 470 -7.08 -21.01 -2.23
CA GLU A 470 -6.46 -21.92 -1.26
C GLU A 470 -4.93 -21.89 -1.36
N GLY A 471 -4.39 -21.99 -2.57
CA GLY A 471 -2.96 -21.93 -2.85
C GLY A 471 -2.32 -20.61 -2.42
N LEU A 472 -3.00 -19.48 -2.67
CA LEU A 472 -2.58 -18.17 -2.18
C LEU A 472 -2.56 -18.14 -0.65
N MET A 473 -3.65 -18.54 0.00
CA MET A 473 -3.79 -18.48 1.45
C MET A 473 -2.77 -19.38 2.14
N LYS A 474 -2.52 -20.58 1.62
CA LYS A 474 -1.46 -21.46 2.10
C LYS A 474 -0.09 -20.81 1.95
N SER A 475 0.19 -20.18 0.82
CA SER A 475 1.49 -19.56 0.56
C SER A 475 1.80 -18.41 1.52
N VAL A 476 0.82 -17.57 1.85
CA VAL A 476 1.00 -16.42 2.75
C VAL A 476 1.02 -16.80 4.24
N THR A 477 0.38 -17.92 4.62
CA THR A 477 0.25 -18.32 6.05
C THR A 477 1.37 -19.25 6.54
N VAL A 478 1.93 -20.11 5.68
CA VAL A 478 2.86 -21.19 6.07
C VAL A 478 4.09 -20.73 6.88
N GLY A 479 4.60 -19.52 6.63
CA GLY A 479 5.82 -19.03 7.28
C GLY A 479 5.57 -18.04 8.41
N ILE A 480 4.31 -17.75 8.76
CA ILE A 480 3.99 -16.81 9.84
C ILE A 480 4.53 -17.37 11.16
N LYS A 481 5.42 -16.61 11.80
CA LYS A 481 5.96 -16.98 13.11
C LYS A 481 5.05 -16.40 14.20
N PRO A 482 4.77 -17.15 15.29
CA PRO A 482 4.17 -16.55 16.48
C PRO A 482 5.06 -15.39 16.95
N GLN A 483 4.48 -14.22 17.22
CA GLN A 483 5.24 -13.16 17.88
C GLN A 483 5.67 -13.67 19.25
N SER A 484 6.99 -13.75 19.50
CA SER A 484 7.52 -14.20 20.78
C SER A 484 7.13 -13.20 21.88
N GLU A 485 6.51 -13.69 22.95
CA GLU A 485 6.15 -12.89 24.13
C GLU A 485 7.36 -12.18 24.76
N SER A 486 8.59 -12.63 24.50
CA SER A 486 9.83 -12.07 25.04
C SER A 486 10.26 -10.71 24.48
N GLN A 487 9.60 -10.20 23.43
CA GLN A 487 9.77 -8.83 22.92
C GLN A 487 8.63 -7.90 23.34
N SER A 488 7.78 -8.33 24.29
CA SER A 488 6.64 -7.55 24.75
C SER A 488 7.10 -6.36 25.59
N ILE A 489 6.94 -5.16 25.03
CA ILE A 489 6.76 -3.97 25.85
C ILE A 489 5.43 -4.17 26.58
N PRO A 490 5.36 -4.05 27.92
CA PRO A 490 4.14 -4.24 28.67
C PRO A 490 3.02 -3.39 28.08
N CYS A 491 1.87 -4.00 27.81
CA CYS A 491 0.72 -3.31 27.24
C CYS A 491 -0.37 -3.17 28.28
N PHE A 492 -0.72 -1.93 28.59
CA PHE A 492 -1.81 -1.61 29.50
C PHE A 492 -3.12 -1.59 28.71
N LEU A 493 -4.13 -2.31 29.21
CA LEU A 493 -5.48 -2.35 28.66
C LEU A 493 -6.29 -1.17 29.23
N ASN A 494 -6.78 -0.28 28.38
CA ASN A 494 -7.91 0.59 28.71
C ASN A 494 -9.16 0.00 28.04
N SER A 495 -9.92 -0.81 28.78
CA SER A 495 -11.15 -1.40 28.25
C SER A 495 -12.30 -0.41 28.29
N SER A 496 -12.88 -0.09 27.12
CA SER A 496 -14.30 0.28 27.01
C SER A 496 -14.98 -0.73 26.07
N PRO A 497 -16.08 -1.37 26.49
CA PRO A 497 -16.77 -2.35 25.67
C PRO A 497 -17.59 -1.61 24.61
N THR A 498 -17.17 -1.69 23.34
CA THR A 498 -18.02 -1.32 22.20
C THR A 498 -18.25 -2.56 21.34
N THR A 499 -19.52 -2.87 21.09
CA THR A 499 -19.97 -3.96 20.23
C THR A 499 -19.50 -3.72 18.79
N PRO A 500 -18.65 -4.58 18.19
CA PRO A 500 -18.16 -4.36 16.84
C PRO A 500 -19.26 -4.63 15.80
N ARG A 501 -19.29 -3.84 14.71
CA ARG A 501 -19.94 -4.24 13.43
C ARG A 501 -18.98 -5.07 12.56
N VAL A 502 -18.25 -6.00 13.18
CA VAL A 502 -17.34 -6.91 12.48
C VAL A 502 -18.14 -8.16 12.11
N LYS A 503 -18.12 -8.54 10.83
CA LYS A 503 -18.74 -9.81 10.41
C LYS A 503 -17.90 -10.97 10.94
N ILE A 504 -18.57 -12.00 11.46
CA ILE A 504 -17.90 -13.25 11.81
C ILE A 504 -17.42 -13.87 10.49
N ASN A 505 -16.11 -14.10 10.38
CA ASN A 505 -15.56 -14.84 9.25
C ASN A 505 -15.74 -16.33 9.51
N GLU A 506 -16.76 -16.94 8.89
CA GLU A 506 -17.09 -18.36 9.08
C GLU A 506 -15.95 -19.31 8.67
N ASN A 507 -14.98 -18.84 7.87
CA ASN A 507 -13.86 -19.63 7.34
C ASN A 507 -12.54 -19.51 8.12
N ASN A 508 -12.51 -18.80 9.27
CA ASN A 508 -11.31 -18.61 10.10
C ASN A 508 -10.09 -18.03 9.33
N GLN A 509 -10.36 -17.25 8.27
CA GLN A 509 -9.35 -16.71 7.36
C GLN A 509 -8.76 -15.41 7.93
N LYS A 510 -7.43 -15.36 8.13
CA LYS A 510 -6.70 -14.27 8.81
C LYS A 510 -6.24 -13.12 7.91
N HIS A 511 -6.51 -13.20 6.61
CA HIS A 511 -6.19 -12.17 5.63
C HIS A 511 -7.45 -11.74 4.88
N CYS A 512 -7.53 -10.46 4.55
CA CYS A 512 -8.62 -9.94 3.73
C CYS A 512 -8.41 -10.34 2.26
N VAL A 513 -9.41 -11.05 1.72
CA VAL A 513 -9.46 -11.52 0.33
C VAL A 513 -10.67 -10.99 -0.44
N ALA A 514 -11.29 -9.92 0.04
CA ALA A 514 -12.56 -9.39 -0.47
C ALA A 514 -12.53 -9.09 -1.99
N CYS A 515 -11.38 -8.70 -2.54
CA CYS A 515 -11.24 -8.45 -3.98
C CYS A 515 -11.40 -9.73 -4.84
N PHE A 516 -11.26 -10.91 -4.23
CA PHE A 516 -11.44 -12.22 -4.86
C PHE A 516 -12.79 -12.86 -4.55
N THR A 517 -13.42 -12.54 -3.40
CA THR A 517 -14.64 -13.24 -2.94
C THR A 517 -15.86 -12.33 -2.79
N GLY A 518 -15.67 -11.02 -2.66
CA GLY A 518 -16.74 -10.07 -2.32
C GLY A 518 -17.04 -10.01 -0.81
N ASP A 519 -16.37 -10.82 0.01
CA ASP A 519 -16.60 -10.89 1.45
C ASP A 519 -15.70 -9.91 2.20
N TYR A 520 -16.30 -8.78 2.59
CA TYR A 520 -15.62 -7.73 3.35
C TYR A 520 -15.64 -8.04 4.86
N PRO A 521 -14.50 -7.86 5.57
CA PRO A 521 -14.41 -8.12 7.01
C PRO A 521 -15.17 -7.09 7.87
N CYS A 522 -15.64 -5.99 7.28
CA CYS A 522 -16.42 -4.95 7.94
C CYS A 522 -17.64 -4.56 7.10
N SER A 523 -18.62 -3.92 7.74
CA SER A 523 -19.72 -3.26 7.03
C SER A 523 -19.21 -2.12 6.14
N LEU A 524 -19.80 -1.99 4.96
CA LEU A 524 -19.56 -0.88 4.04
C LEU A 524 -20.75 0.08 4.10
N ASP A 525 -20.49 1.35 4.36
CA ASP A 525 -21.51 2.41 4.23
C ASP A 525 -21.54 2.81 2.75
N PHE A 526 -22.57 2.35 2.02
CA PHE A 526 -22.79 2.72 0.62
C PHE A 526 -23.40 4.13 0.51
#